data_AF-A0A938WZD4-F1
#
_entry.id   AF-A0A938WZD4-F1
#
_cell.length_a   1.000
_cell.length_b   1.000
_cell.length_c   1.000
_cell.angle_alpha   90.00
_cell.angle_beta   90.00
_cell.angle_gamma   90.00
#
_symmetry.space_group_name_H-M   'P 1'
#
loop_
_entity.id
_entity.type
_entity.pdbx_description
1 polymer ?
#
loop_
_entity_poly.entity_id
_entity_poly.type
_entity_poly.pdbx_seq_one_letter_code
_entity_poly.pdbx_strand_id
1 'polypeptide(L)'
;APAPGPSSPTQPADQWAATVYGADTVPLRASVPPTDGVVGGTVPPRLIDEHLVVIGGMLHDIGTYLVLKHDGSDGEPLKFDGPNYIKHGIRGYQWLLDQGVDESIAQFARNHTGVGLTREAVERQGLPLPPGDYVPVTLEQETVMMADKFNSKSIPPKFLTVDAYTRKAARFGEDNKREWIELVQRYGVPDVRALAERFRMRLQE
;
A
#
# COMPACT_ATOMS: atom_id res chain seq x y z
N ALA A 1 0.80 47.02 18.25
CA ALA A 1 0.13 45.91 17.54
C ALA A 1 1.07 44.71 17.59
N PRO A 2 0.63 43.52 18.05
CA PRO A 2 1.47 42.33 17.97
C PRO A 2 1.63 41.94 16.50
N ALA A 3 2.86 41.55 16.13
CA ALA A 3 3.17 41.07 14.79
C ALA A 3 2.38 39.79 14.47
N PRO A 4 1.94 39.58 13.22
CA PRO A 4 1.35 38.32 12.83
C PRO A 4 2.40 37.21 13.00
N GLY A 5 2.07 36.21 13.82
CA GLY A 5 2.89 35.02 13.98
C GLY A 5 3.06 34.29 12.63
N PRO A 6 4.14 33.52 12.45
CA PRO A 6 4.35 32.79 11.21
C PRO A 6 3.17 31.84 10.98
N SER A 7 2.47 32.03 9.86
CA SER A 7 1.47 31.08 9.37
C SER A 7 2.17 29.74 9.15
N SER A 8 1.82 28.74 9.95
CA SER A 8 2.26 27.37 9.72
C SER A 8 1.88 26.98 8.28
N PRO A 9 2.82 26.47 7.47
CA PRO A 9 2.48 25.97 6.15
C PRO A 9 1.48 24.83 6.34
N THR A 10 0.32 24.93 5.68
CA THR A 10 -0.66 23.83 5.62
C THR A 10 0.06 22.57 5.14
N GLN A 11 -0.04 21.49 5.91
CA GLN A 11 0.67 20.26 5.58
C GLN A 11 0.08 19.68 4.28
N PRO A 12 0.86 18.98 3.45
CA PRO A 12 0.33 18.32 2.25
C PRO A 12 -0.82 17.34 2.55
N ALA A 13 -0.84 16.74 3.75
CA ALA A 13 -1.95 15.93 4.25
C ALA A 13 -3.25 16.75 4.37
N ASP A 14 -3.16 18.03 4.75
CA ASP A 14 -4.30 18.95 4.82
C ASP A 14 -4.85 19.29 3.43
N GLN A 15 -3.98 19.37 2.41
CA GLN A 15 -4.39 19.64 1.02
C GLN A 15 -5.12 18.44 0.39
N TRP A 16 -4.65 17.21 0.64
CA TRP A 16 -5.39 16.01 0.23
C TRP A 16 -6.71 15.88 0.99
N ALA A 17 -6.70 16.09 2.32
CA ALA A 17 -7.90 16.00 3.13
C ALA A 17 -8.96 17.00 2.64
N ALA A 18 -8.57 18.23 2.31
CA ALA A 18 -9.47 19.22 1.71
C ALA A 18 -9.93 18.86 0.29
N THR A 19 -9.09 18.22 -0.51
CA THR A 19 -9.41 17.82 -1.91
C THR A 19 -10.37 16.64 -1.97
N VAL A 20 -10.31 15.74 -0.99
CA VAL A 20 -11.10 14.50 -0.96
C VAL A 20 -12.31 14.57 -0.07
N TYR A 21 -12.23 15.34 1.00
CA TYR A 21 -13.34 15.61 1.90
C TYR A 21 -13.92 17.02 1.68
N GLY A 22 -13.87 17.54 0.44
CA GLY A 22 -14.46 18.82 0.06
C GLY A 22 -15.90 18.97 0.54
N ALA A 23 -16.27 20.20 0.91
CA ALA A 23 -17.35 20.55 1.84
C ALA A 23 -18.77 19.97 1.61
N ASP A 24 -19.06 19.32 0.48
CA ASP A 24 -20.44 19.03 0.06
C ASP A 24 -20.71 17.62 -0.53
N THR A 25 -19.80 16.64 -0.43
CA THR A 25 -20.03 15.33 -1.10
C THR A 25 -19.83 14.06 -0.27
N VAL A 26 -19.37 14.14 0.99
CA VAL A 26 -19.36 12.97 1.88
C VAL A 26 -20.45 13.16 2.94
N PRO A 27 -21.54 12.36 2.93
CA PRO A 27 -22.43 12.33 4.07
C PRO A 27 -21.58 12.01 5.30
N LEU A 28 -21.74 12.80 6.36
CA LEU A 28 -21.18 12.72 7.72
C LEU A 28 -21.28 11.33 8.41
N ARG A 29 -20.95 10.24 7.72
CA ARG A 29 -20.81 8.92 8.29
C ARG A 29 -19.36 8.75 8.70
N ALA A 30 -19.06 9.42 9.81
CA ALA A 30 -17.91 9.21 10.69
C ALA A 30 -16.53 9.35 10.04
N SER A 31 -16.12 10.58 9.72
CA SER A 31 -14.69 10.89 9.67
C SER A 31 -14.10 10.64 11.06
N VAL A 32 -13.13 9.75 11.19
CA VAL A 32 -12.45 9.50 12.47
C VAL A 32 -11.59 10.73 12.79
N PRO A 33 -11.59 11.24 14.04
CA PRO A 33 -10.61 12.25 14.44
C PRO A 33 -9.18 11.75 14.17
N PRO A 34 -8.22 12.63 13.83
CA PRO A 34 -6.85 12.21 13.64
C PRO A 34 -6.33 11.44 14.86
N THR A 35 -5.82 10.23 14.63
CA THR A 35 -5.29 9.35 15.68
C THR A 35 -4.00 8.72 15.17
N ASP A 36 -2.98 8.64 16.02
CA ASP A 36 -1.69 8.00 15.76
C ASP A 36 -1.01 8.37 14.43
N GLY A 37 -1.16 9.64 14.02
CA GLY A 37 -0.57 10.16 12.79
C GLY A 37 -1.31 9.78 11.51
N VAL A 38 -2.58 9.37 11.59
CA VAL A 38 -3.47 9.15 10.43
C VAL A 38 -4.57 10.20 10.42
N VAL A 39 -4.84 10.80 9.25
CA VAL A 39 -5.89 11.80 9.05
C VAL A 39 -6.96 11.28 8.08
N GLY A 40 -8.24 11.44 8.45
CA GLY A 40 -9.38 10.97 7.67
C GLY A 40 -9.68 9.48 7.88
N GLY A 41 -10.29 8.84 6.88
CA GLY A 41 -10.73 7.45 6.98
C GLY A 41 -12.11 7.30 7.62
N THR A 42 -12.61 6.08 7.59
CA THR A 42 -13.90 5.70 8.18
C THR A 42 -13.70 4.62 9.24
N VAL A 43 -14.59 4.58 10.23
CA VAL A 43 -14.56 3.53 11.26
C VAL A 43 -14.83 2.17 10.58
N PRO A 44 -13.94 1.17 10.73
CA PRO A 44 -14.18 -0.15 10.16
C PRO A 44 -15.43 -0.79 10.78
N PRO A 45 -16.14 -1.67 10.05
CA PRO A 45 -17.40 -2.27 10.53
C PRO A 45 -17.21 -3.20 11.73
N ARG A 46 -15.96 -3.56 12.04
CA ARG A 46 -15.53 -4.36 13.19
C ARG A 46 -14.11 -3.97 13.59
N LEU A 47 -13.69 -4.42 14.77
CA LEU A 47 -12.27 -4.36 15.15
C LEU A 47 -11.42 -5.15 14.14
N ILE A 48 -10.24 -4.59 13.84
CA ILE A 48 -9.23 -5.21 13.00
C ILE A 48 -8.30 -6.05 13.88
N ASP A 49 -7.95 -7.24 13.43
CA ASP A 49 -6.93 -8.05 14.10
C ASP A 49 -5.53 -7.49 13.78
N GLU A 50 -5.01 -6.64 14.67
CA GLU A 50 -3.69 -6.03 14.53
C GLU A 50 -2.56 -7.07 14.47
N HIS A 51 -2.69 -8.19 15.18
CA HIS A 51 -1.68 -9.24 15.16
C HIS A 51 -1.63 -9.92 13.78
N LEU A 52 -2.79 -10.16 13.18
CA LEU A 52 -2.87 -10.67 11.82
C LEU A 52 -2.33 -9.67 10.78
N VAL A 53 -2.57 -8.37 10.96
CA VAL A 53 -1.97 -7.31 10.13
C VAL A 53 -0.45 -7.32 10.24
N VAL A 54 0.11 -7.49 11.44
CA VAL A 54 1.57 -7.58 11.65
C VAL A 54 2.14 -8.81 10.94
N ILE A 55 1.53 -9.98 11.11
CA ILE A 55 1.94 -11.21 10.40
C ILE A 55 1.92 -10.98 8.88
N GLY A 56 0.80 -10.45 8.37
CA GLY A 56 0.64 -10.13 6.96
C GLY A 56 1.69 -9.15 6.45
N GLY A 57 1.97 -8.09 7.22
CA GLY A 57 3.01 -7.11 6.92
C GLY A 57 4.41 -7.71 6.85
N MET A 58 4.73 -8.70 7.70
CA MET A 58 6.03 -9.39 7.65
C MET A 58 6.14 -10.37 6.47
N LEU A 59 5.03 -10.99 6.05
CA LEU A 59 5.04 -12.09 5.09
C LEU A 59 4.65 -11.71 3.66
N HIS A 60 3.98 -10.58 3.43
CA HIS A 60 3.39 -10.26 2.11
C HIS A 60 4.41 -10.30 0.96
N ASP A 61 5.65 -9.88 1.21
CA ASP A 61 6.71 -9.82 0.20
C ASP A 61 7.67 -11.03 0.21
N ILE A 62 7.42 -12.07 1.01
CA ILE A 62 8.34 -13.20 1.21
C ILE A 62 8.76 -13.89 -0.09
N GLY A 63 7.87 -13.92 -1.08
CA GLY A 63 8.16 -14.49 -2.39
C GLY A 63 9.15 -13.69 -3.24
N THR A 64 9.57 -12.49 -2.79
CA THR A 64 10.59 -11.68 -3.46
C THR A 64 11.87 -12.48 -3.64
N TYR A 65 12.33 -13.21 -2.62
CA TYR A 65 13.54 -14.05 -2.67
C TYR A 65 13.53 -15.07 -3.82
N LEU A 66 12.35 -15.48 -4.28
CA LEU A 66 12.17 -16.49 -5.33
C LEU A 66 12.17 -15.90 -6.75
N VAL A 67 12.19 -14.57 -6.87
CA VAL A 67 12.11 -13.85 -8.15
C VAL A 67 13.14 -12.72 -8.28
N LEU A 68 14.16 -12.71 -7.42
CA LEU A 68 15.31 -11.83 -7.60
C LEU A 68 16.11 -12.27 -8.82
N LYS A 69 16.56 -11.29 -9.62
CA LYS A 69 17.52 -11.54 -10.69
C LYS A 69 18.92 -11.78 -10.12
N HIS A 70 19.24 -11.10 -9.03
CA HIS A 70 20.48 -11.23 -8.28
C HIS A 70 20.24 -10.72 -6.87
N ASP A 71 20.64 -11.48 -5.85
CA ASP A 71 20.28 -11.22 -4.44
C ASP A 71 21.28 -10.35 -3.67
N GLY A 72 22.40 -10.00 -4.30
CA GLY A 72 23.47 -9.21 -3.69
C GLY A 72 24.33 -9.94 -2.67
N SER A 73 24.18 -11.26 -2.52
CA SER A 73 24.92 -12.06 -1.52
C SER A 73 26.42 -12.20 -1.82
N ASP A 74 26.83 -11.95 -3.06
CA ASP A 74 28.21 -11.98 -3.53
C ASP A 74 28.90 -10.60 -3.53
N GLY A 75 28.23 -9.55 -3.02
CA GLY A 75 28.72 -8.18 -2.99
C GLY A 75 28.35 -7.33 -4.21
N GLU A 76 27.73 -7.91 -5.24
CA GLU A 76 27.12 -7.14 -6.33
C GLU A 76 25.78 -6.50 -5.90
N PRO A 77 25.28 -5.48 -6.63
CA PRO A 77 24.01 -4.86 -6.28
C PRO A 77 22.82 -5.79 -6.47
N LEU A 78 21.91 -5.81 -5.49
CA LEU A 78 20.57 -6.44 -5.56
C LEU A 78 19.83 -5.98 -6.84
N LYS A 79 19.36 -6.95 -7.63
CA LYS A 79 18.63 -6.72 -8.89
C LYS A 79 17.29 -7.46 -8.87
N PHE A 80 16.22 -6.73 -9.13
CA PHE A 80 14.88 -7.28 -9.30
C PHE A 80 14.66 -7.73 -10.75
N ASP A 81 13.95 -8.85 -10.94
CA ASP A 81 13.48 -9.27 -12.26
C ASP A 81 12.18 -8.52 -12.61
N GLY A 82 12.28 -7.29 -13.13
CA GLY A 82 11.13 -6.40 -13.36
C GLY A 82 9.89 -7.07 -13.99
N PRO A 83 10.00 -7.71 -15.17
CA PRO A 83 8.86 -8.37 -15.83
C PRO A 83 8.25 -9.51 -15.02
N ASN A 84 9.06 -10.29 -14.29
CA ASN A 84 8.58 -11.41 -13.50
C ASN A 84 8.31 -11.05 -12.04
N TYR A 85 8.64 -9.82 -11.61
CA TYR A 85 8.61 -9.44 -10.21
C TYR A 85 7.21 -9.63 -9.63
N ILE A 86 6.16 -9.35 -10.40
CA ILE A 86 4.77 -9.55 -10.01
C ILE A 86 4.45 -10.99 -9.55
N LYS A 87 5.23 -11.99 -9.98
CA LYS A 87 5.10 -13.38 -9.54
C LYS A 87 5.51 -13.59 -8.07
N HIS A 88 6.19 -12.64 -7.42
CA HIS A 88 6.55 -12.77 -6.00
C HIS A 88 5.34 -13.11 -5.13
N GLY A 89 4.17 -12.52 -5.40
CA GLY A 89 2.97 -12.80 -4.62
C GLY A 89 2.52 -14.26 -4.71
N ILE A 90 2.36 -14.80 -5.92
CA ILE A 90 1.94 -16.20 -6.11
C ILE A 90 3.04 -17.20 -5.71
N ARG A 91 4.32 -16.86 -5.88
CA ARG A 91 5.44 -17.71 -5.44
C ARG A 91 5.55 -17.75 -3.92
N GLY A 92 5.40 -16.61 -3.25
CA GLY A 92 5.38 -16.52 -1.80
C GLY A 92 4.20 -17.28 -1.20
N TYR A 93 3.01 -17.14 -1.80
CA TYR A 93 1.82 -17.91 -1.43
C TYR A 93 2.06 -19.42 -1.49
N GLN A 94 2.54 -19.94 -2.63
CA GLN A 94 2.78 -21.38 -2.78
C GLN A 94 3.85 -21.86 -1.79
N TRP A 95 4.94 -21.10 -1.63
CA TRP A 95 6.01 -21.45 -0.71
C TRP A 95 5.51 -21.54 0.74
N LEU A 96 4.69 -20.58 1.20
CA LEU A 96 4.09 -20.60 2.54
C LEU A 96 3.22 -21.85 2.74
N LEU A 97 2.38 -22.21 1.77
CA LEU A 97 1.59 -23.44 1.83
C LEU A 97 2.47 -24.69 1.92
N ASP A 98 3.54 -24.75 1.13
CA ASP A 98 4.48 -25.87 1.15
C ASP A 98 5.22 -25.99 2.49
N GLN A 99 5.34 -24.89 3.25
CA GLN A 99 5.87 -24.88 4.62
C GLN A 99 4.81 -25.21 5.69
N GLY A 100 3.56 -25.49 5.29
CA GLY A 100 2.46 -25.80 6.22
C GLY A 100 1.86 -24.56 6.89
N VAL A 101 2.11 -23.36 6.36
CA VAL A 101 1.44 -22.14 6.82
C VAL A 101 0.00 -22.15 6.33
N ASP A 102 -0.93 -21.76 7.20
CA ASP A 102 -2.35 -21.72 6.88
C ASP A 102 -2.66 -20.77 5.70
N GLU A 103 -3.64 -21.14 4.88
CA GLU A 103 -3.98 -20.37 3.68
C GLU A 103 -4.41 -18.94 4.03
N SER A 104 -5.08 -18.73 5.16
CA SER A 104 -5.51 -17.39 5.59
C SER A 104 -4.34 -16.43 5.82
N ILE A 105 -3.15 -16.97 6.15
CA ILE A 105 -1.90 -16.22 6.27
C ILE A 105 -1.19 -16.15 4.92
N ALA A 106 -1.12 -17.25 4.18
CA ALA A 106 -0.44 -17.29 2.88
C ALA A 106 -1.04 -16.30 1.86
N GLN A 107 -2.36 -16.07 1.94
CA GLN A 107 -3.06 -15.14 1.05
C GLN A 107 -2.57 -13.69 1.14
N PHE A 108 -1.96 -13.26 2.25
CA PHE A 108 -1.31 -11.95 2.31
C PHE A 108 -0.22 -11.80 1.26
N ALA A 109 0.55 -12.87 0.99
CA ALA A 109 1.54 -12.83 -0.08
C ALA A 109 0.89 -12.72 -1.46
N ARG A 110 -0.18 -13.48 -1.71
CA ARG A 110 -0.84 -13.49 -3.02
C ARG A 110 -1.58 -12.18 -3.35
N ASN A 111 -2.28 -11.61 -2.37
CA ASN A 111 -3.35 -10.64 -2.60
C ASN A 111 -2.94 -9.18 -2.32
N HIS A 112 -1.68 -8.89 -1.99
CA HIS A 112 -1.25 -7.54 -1.63
C HIS A 112 -0.81 -6.67 -2.82
N THR A 113 -0.72 -7.21 -4.04
CA THR A 113 -0.13 -6.48 -5.17
C THR A 113 -1.10 -5.45 -5.73
N GLY A 114 -0.60 -4.23 -5.98
CA GLY A 114 -1.41 -3.15 -6.53
C GLY A 114 -2.58 -2.80 -5.61
N VAL A 115 -3.72 -2.43 -6.18
CA VAL A 115 -4.97 -2.17 -5.44
C VAL A 115 -5.89 -3.40 -5.45
N GLY A 116 -5.29 -4.59 -5.53
CA GLY A 116 -5.95 -5.84 -5.90
C GLY A 116 -5.87 -6.06 -7.41
N LEU A 117 -5.67 -7.32 -7.82
CA LEU A 117 -5.61 -7.70 -9.23
C LEU A 117 -6.80 -8.60 -9.55
N THR A 118 -7.79 -8.08 -10.27
CA THR A 118 -8.89 -8.93 -10.77
C THR A 118 -8.41 -9.79 -11.92
N ARG A 119 -9.14 -10.88 -12.19
CA ARG A 119 -8.92 -11.73 -13.34
C ARG A 119 -8.92 -10.95 -14.64
N GLU A 120 -9.88 -10.04 -14.83
CA GLU A 120 -9.96 -9.22 -16.04
C GLU A 120 -8.76 -8.28 -16.15
N ALA A 121 -8.22 -7.77 -15.03
CA ALA A 121 -7.01 -6.95 -15.05
C ALA A 121 -5.78 -7.79 -15.44
N VAL A 122 -5.68 -9.02 -14.92
CA VAL A 122 -4.61 -9.98 -15.28
C VAL A 122 -4.62 -10.28 -16.78
N GLU A 123 -5.79 -10.63 -17.33
CA GLU A 123 -5.96 -10.95 -18.74
C GLU A 123 -5.74 -9.71 -19.63
N ARG A 124 -6.37 -8.56 -19.30
CA ARG A 124 -6.30 -7.32 -20.09
C ARG A 124 -4.90 -6.73 -20.14
N GLN A 125 -4.15 -6.78 -19.04
CA GLN A 125 -2.78 -6.25 -18.98
C GLN A 125 -1.74 -7.27 -19.46
N GLY A 126 -2.13 -8.52 -19.76
CA GLY A 126 -1.21 -9.57 -20.15
C GLY A 126 -0.19 -9.89 -19.04
N LEU A 127 -0.62 -9.84 -17.78
CA LEU A 127 0.27 -10.10 -16.65
C LEU A 127 0.75 -11.56 -16.72
N PRO A 128 2.02 -11.85 -16.38
CA PRO A 128 2.55 -13.21 -16.41
C PRO A 128 2.10 -14.01 -15.16
N LEU A 129 0.81 -13.99 -14.87
CA LEU A 129 0.13 -14.69 -13.80
C LEU A 129 -0.95 -15.60 -14.41
N PRO A 130 -1.29 -16.73 -13.77
CA PRO A 130 -2.51 -17.46 -14.13
C PRO A 130 -3.73 -16.53 -14.06
N PRO A 131 -4.73 -16.67 -14.95
CA PRO A 131 -5.97 -15.93 -14.82
C PRO A 131 -6.67 -16.24 -13.49
N GLY A 132 -6.97 -15.21 -12.71
CA GLY A 132 -7.63 -15.35 -11.42
C GLY A 132 -7.70 -14.02 -10.66
N ASP A 133 -8.53 -13.99 -9.63
CA ASP A 133 -8.65 -12.85 -8.72
C ASP A 133 -7.64 -12.97 -7.58
N TYR A 134 -6.76 -11.98 -7.50
CA TYR A 134 -5.75 -11.80 -6.46
C TYR A 134 -6.04 -10.50 -5.70
N VAL A 135 -7.21 -10.48 -5.06
CA VAL A 135 -7.74 -9.34 -4.32
C VAL A 135 -7.83 -9.68 -2.82
N PRO A 136 -7.68 -8.69 -1.92
CA PRO A 136 -7.90 -8.93 -0.49
C PRO A 136 -9.28 -9.50 -0.21
N VAL A 137 -9.35 -10.51 0.65
CA VAL A 137 -10.63 -11.12 1.08
C VAL A 137 -10.98 -10.79 2.54
N THR A 138 -10.10 -10.07 3.24
CA THR A 138 -10.31 -9.57 4.60
C THR A 138 -9.87 -8.11 4.72
N LEU A 139 -10.38 -7.40 5.73
CA LEU A 139 -9.95 -6.02 6.04
C LEU A 139 -8.47 -5.97 6.42
N GLU A 140 -7.96 -7.01 7.07
CA GLU A 140 -6.56 -7.13 7.43
C GLU A 140 -5.67 -7.22 6.19
N GLN A 141 -6.05 -8.03 5.18
CA GLN A 141 -5.35 -8.11 3.90
C GLN A 141 -5.39 -6.76 3.15
N GLU A 142 -6.55 -6.09 3.14
CA GLU A 142 -6.70 -4.78 2.49
C GLU A 142 -5.86 -3.71 3.20
N THR A 143 -5.79 -3.75 4.53
CA THR A 143 -4.94 -2.86 5.35
C THR A 143 -3.46 -3.03 5.00
N VAL A 144 -2.96 -4.27 4.93
CA VAL A 144 -1.56 -4.54 4.54
C VAL A 144 -1.30 -4.11 3.09
N MET A 145 -2.23 -4.42 2.19
CA MET A 145 -2.14 -4.01 0.79
C MET A 145 -2.05 -2.48 0.65
N MET A 146 -2.88 -1.74 1.38
CA MET A 146 -2.91 -0.28 1.39
C MET A 146 -1.61 0.30 1.98
N ALA A 147 -1.16 -0.23 3.13
CA ALA A 147 0.07 0.22 3.79
C ALA A 147 1.34 0.02 2.93
N ASP A 148 1.43 -1.08 2.17
CA ASP A 148 2.54 -1.34 1.22
C ASP A 148 2.67 -0.20 0.19
N LYS A 149 1.61 0.53 -0.14
CA LYS A 149 1.63 1.54 -1.21
C LYS A 149 2.33 2.83 -0.84
N PHE A 150 2.50 3.06 0.45
CA PHE A 150 3.34 4.14 0.97
C PHE A 150 4.82 3.77 0.98
N ASN A 151 5.21 2.55 0.60
CA ASN A 151 6.60 2.10 0.62
C ASN A 151 7.12 1.80 -0.81
N SER A 152 8.37 2.16 -1.08
CA SER A 152 9.04 1.78 -2.32
C SER A 152 9.94 0.56 -2.14
N LYS A 153 10.04 -0.22 -3.20
CA LYS A 153 11.01 -1.31 -3.37
C LYS A 153 12.31 -0.84 -4.03
N SER A 154 12.61 0.47 -4.00
CA SER A 154 13.84 1.02 -4.57
C SER A 154 15.02 0.88 -3.62
N ILE A 155 16.25 1.00 -4.14
CA ILE A 155 17.47 1.00 -3.33
C ILE A 155 18.13 2.39 -3.47
N PRO A 156 18.25 3.19 -2.40
CA PRO A 156 17.65 2.98 -1.08
C PRO A 156 16.12 3.15 -1.10
N PRO A 157 15.40 2.53 -0.14
CA PRO A 157 13.94 2.61 -0.06
C PRO A 157 13.50 4.03 0.32
N LYS A 158 12.24 4.33 0.00
CA LYS A 158 11.62 5.64 0.24
C LYS A 158 10.14 5.48 0.54
N PHE A 159 9.59 6.42 1.29
CA PHE A 159 8.15 6.56 1.43
C PHE A 159 7.56 7.29 0.22
N LEU A 160 6.30 7.00 -0.09
CA LEU A 160 5.51 7.66 -1.12
C LEU A 160 4.38 8.43 -0.45
N THR A 161 4.06 9.61 -0.96
CA THR A 161 2.80 10.29 -0.66
C THR A 161 1.63 9.63 -1.41
N VAL A 162 0.40 9.99 -1.01
CA VAL A 162 -0.81 9.64 -1.77
C VAL A 162 -0.69 10.05 -3.23
N ASP A 163 -0.20 11.26 -3.52
CA ASP A 163 -0.04 11.76 -4.89
C ASP A 163 1.00 10.96 -5.68
N ALA A 164 2.13 10.62 -5.05
CA ALA A 164 3.15 9.78 -5.67
C ALA A 164 2.62 8.41 -6.07
N TYR A 165 1.86 7.76 -5.18
CA TYR A 165 1.25 6.49 -5.52
C TYR A 165 0.08 6.65 -6.50
N THR A 166 -0.70 7.73 -6.44
CA THR A 166 -1.77 8.04 -7.39
C THR A 166 -1.24 8.10 -8.83
N ARG A 167 -0.13 8.81 -9.05
CA ARG A 167 0.55 8.86 -10.36
C ARG A 167 1.09 7.50 -10.79
N LYS A 168 1.47 6.64 -9.86
CA LYS A 168 1.91 5.27 -10.13
C LYS A 168 0.73 4.37 -10.51
N ALA A 169 -0.38 4.44 -9.77
CA ALA A 169 -1.59 3.67 -10.01
C ALA A 169 -2.19 3.97 -11.40
N ALA A 170 -2.23 5.24 -11.80
CA ALA A 170 -2.74 5.68 -13.10
C ALA A 170 -2.02 5.04 -14.31
N ARG A 171 -0.75 4.61 -14.15
CA ARG A 171 0.00 3.91 -15.21
C ARG A 171 -0.58 2.53 -15.54
N PHE A 172 -1.37 1.97 -14.62
CA PHE A 172 -2.05 0.69 -14.77
C PHE A 172 -3.55 0.84 -15.13
N GLY A 173 -4.01 2.07 -15.36
CA GLY A 173 -5.38 2.42 -15.74
C GLY A 173 -6.05 3.39 -14.78
N GLU A 174 -7.05 4.13 -15.27
CA GLU A 174 -7.84 5.05 -14.42
C GLU A 174 -8.65 4.29 -13.35
N ASP A 175 -9.02 3.03 -13.60
CA ASP A 175 -9.66 2.19 -12.58
C ASP A 175 -8.73 2.01 -11.36
N ASN A 176 -7.46 1.63 -11.57
CA ASN A 176 -6.50 1.48 -10.48
C ASN A 176 -6.31 2.77 -9.66
N LYS A 177 -6.36 3.92 -10.33
CA LYS A 177 -6.29 5.23 -9.66
C LYS A 177 -7.54 5.49 -8.83
N ARG A 178 -8.74 5.20 -9.34
CA ARG A 178 -9.99 5.34 -8.61
C ARG A 178 -10.00 4.43 -7.37
N GLU A 179 -9.69 3.15 -7.53
CA GLU A 179 -9.62 2.19 -6.41
C GLU A 179 -8.61 2.65 -5.35
N TRP A 180 -7.45 3.19 -5.76
CA TRP A 180 -6.50 3.78 -4.82
C TRP A 180 -7.11 4.94 -4.03
N ILE A 181 -7.80 5.87 -4.69
CA ILE A 181 -8.45 7.00 -4.02
C ILE A 181 -9.51 6.52 -3.03
N GLU A 182 -10.29 5.51 -3.39
CA GLU A 182 -11.28 4.90 -2.50
C GLU A 182 -10.64 4.24 -1.27
N LEU A 183 -9.49 3.57 -1.44
CA LEU A 183 -8.72 3.04 -0.31
C LEU A 183 -8.24 4.16 0.62
N VAL A 184 -7.72 5.26 0.08
CA VAL A 184 -7.27 6.39 0.91
C VAL A 184 -8.45 7.08 1.61
N GLN A 185 -9.61 7.17 0.97
CA GLN A 185 -10.84 7.65 1.62
C GLN A 185 -11.28 6.74 2.78
N ARG A 186 -11.12 5.43 2.62
CA ARG A 186 -11.54 4.42 3.62
C ARG A 186 -10.58 4.35 4.80
N TYR A 187 -9.27 4.30 4.56
CA TYR A 187 -8.25 4.05 5.57
C TYR A 187 -7.56 5.33 6.07
N GLY A 188 -7.76 6.46 5.41
CA GLY A 188 -7.12 7.72 5.75
C GLY A 188 -5.69 7.82 5.21
N VAL A 189 -5.02 8.91 5.57
CA VAL A 189 -3.65 9.21 5.15
C VAL A 189 -2.70 9.18 6.33
N PRO A 190 -1.70 8.28 6.34
CA PRO A 190 -0.65 8.30 7.33
C PRO A 190 0.30 9.48 7.09
N ASP A 191 0.86 10.02 8.17
CA ASP A 191 1.93 11.03 8.13
C ASP A 191 3.25 10.39 7.67
N VAL A 192 3.34 10.14 6.36
CA VAL A 192 4.51 9.57 5.72
C VAL A 192 5.75 10.46 5.82
N ARG A 193 5.58 11.76 6.11
CA ARG A 193 6.71 12.67 6.34
C ARG A 193 7.33 12.38 7.71
N ALA A 194 6.52 12.29 8.75
CA ALA A 194 6.98 11.89 10.08
C ALA A 194 7.59 10.48 10.06
N LEU A 195 7.01 9.54 9.31
CA LEU A 195 7.59 8.20 9.12
C LEU A 195 8.94 8.24 8.40
N ALA A 196 9.05 9.02 7.32
CA ALA A 196 10.31 9.20 6.59
C ALA A 196 11.42 9.77 7.49
N GLU A 197 11.10 10.75 8.33
CA GLU A 197 12.04 11.31 9.32
C GLU A 197 12.43 10.27 10.37
N ARG A 198 11.46 9.57 10.95
CA ARG A 198 11.69 8.53 11.98
C ARG A 198 12.61 7.43 11.48
N PHE A 199 12.39 6.93 10.26
CA PHE A 199 13.18 5.84 9.68
C PHE A 199 14.38 6.32 8.85
N ARG A 200 14.63 7.64 8.79
CA ARG A 200 15.72 8.25 8.01
C ARG A 200 15.68 7.84 6.52
N MET A 201 14.47 7.75 5.98
CA MET A 201 14.19 7.38 4.60
C MET A 201 13.85 8.63 3.79
N ARG A 202 14.05 8.56 2.47
CA ARG A 202 13.63 9.64 1.57
C ARG A 202 12.11 9.63 1.43
N LEU A 203 11.53 10.78 1.13
CA LEU A 203 10.13 10.93 0.74
C LEU A 203 10.04 11.20 -0.76
N GLN A 204 9.07 10.59 -1.44
CA GLN A 204 8.65 10.95 -2.79
C GLN A 204 7.27 11.58 -2.75
N GLU A 205 7.20 12.83 -3.17
CA GLU A 205 5.98 13.62 -3.39
C GLU A 205 5.41 13.37 -4.78
#